data_AF-A0A0X8D434-F1
#
_entry.id   AF-A0A0X8D434-F1
#
_cell.length_a   1.000
_cell.length_b   1.000
_cell.length_c   1.000
_cell.angle_alpha   90.00
_cell.angle_beta   90.00
_cell.angle_gamma   90.00
#
_symmetry.space_group_name_H-M   'P 1'
#
loop_
_entity.id
_entity.type
_entity.pdbx_description
1 polymer ?
#
loop_
_entity_poly.entity_id
_entity_poly.type
_entity_poly.pdbx_seq_one_letter_code
_entity_poly.pdbx_strand_id
1 'polypeptide(L)'
;MSIQRIRGGVYIDLMAVAKERILPRSGRVLVPYQGDWGRPNFPVDMANTAERTAETCLLVDEVELAAENGATVVGFNITNGTEKKAAIEVATNYVIEAKYPGARGNDFGRLIRKSIGDPSKKEMVVKDTKGIFEDEVFVFESRKDLENRLKKSKMVRFVDKSTDEALDIPETTFEQLSGGVSGIGTITPTDWTRIFNQINGVQFDAMYLPTFDPAVQAAAKQWMTDRRKQERRLSQLVVAGDPNKDDDMEAHNARSRAMNARFIINNTIAGRHINGKEYNSLQWAAWLAGLVAGTPANVSMTNMKVPLEEALIDWGHSDVMKGLSEGTLMATRDGYDYVIESAVNTLTTLGPGEREDFGKIRVSMTIDQIMNDIYTAGKKYKAKLDNDSDGRAIFIGAVLEYLKIRAEQKAIDKQFSFTEHPTKKSDFDFAYFKLFAKPLDAVEAFFVDWEVA
;
A
#
# COMPACT_ATOMS: atom_id res chain seq x y z
N MET A 1 -13.25 41.55 9.51
CA MET A 1 -12.73 40.33 8.85
C MET A 1 -13.83 39.79 7.96
N SER A 2 -13.74 40.01 6.64
CA SER A 2 -14.67 39.38 5.71
C SER A 2 -14.25 37.92 5.55
N ILE A 3 -15.19 37.00 5.79
CA ILE A 3 -15.00 35.59 5.42
C ILE A 3 -15.01 35.56 3.90
N GLN A 4 -13.83 35.48 3.30
CA GLN A 4 -13.65 35.33 1.86
C GLN A 4 -14.08 33.91 1.47
N ARG A 5 -15.32 33.76 1.00
CA ARG A 5 -15.81 32.52 0.40
C ARG A 5 -15.38 32.47 -1.06
N ILE A 6 -14.13 32.12 -1.31
CA ILE A 6 -13.59 31.91 -2.65
C ILE A 6 -14.00 30.50 -3.12
N ARG A 7 -14.60 30.38 -4.32
CA ARG A 7 -14.87 29.06 -4.95
C ARG A 7 -13.55 28.35 -5.23
N GLY A 8 -13.47 27.05 -4.96
CA GLY A 8 -12.26 26.24 -5.15
C GLY A 8 -11.70 26.34 -6.57
N GLY A 9 -10.43 26.76 -6.67
CA GLY A 9 -9.67 26.88 -7.92
C GLY A 9 -8.29 26.23 -7.77
N VAL A 10 -7.57 26.03 -8.88
CA VAL A 10 -6.32 25.24 -8.91
C VAL A 10 -5.28 25.69 -7.90
N TYR A 11 -5.28 27.00 -7.63
CA TYR A 11 -4.49 27.64 -6.59
C TYR A 11 -4.76 27.09 -5.19
N ILE A 12 -6.02 27.10 -4.73
CA ILE A 12 -6.41 26.67 -3.38
C ILE A 12 -6.15 25.19 -3.19
N ASP A 13 -6.45 24.38 -4.21
CA ASP A 13 -6.26 22.93 -4.18
C ASP A 13 -4.78 22.56 -4.05
N LEU A 14 -3.91 23.15 -4.87
CA LEU A 14 -2.47 22.89 -4.79
C LEU A 14 -1.87 23.35 -3.45
N MET A 15 -2.32 24.50 -2.91
CA MET A 15 -1.90 24.93 -1.57
C MET A 15 -2.36 23.97 -0.46
N ALA A 16 -3.57 23.43 -0.56
CA ALA A 16 -4.08 22.44 0.39
C ALA A 16 -3.25 21.15 0.34
N VAL A 17 -3.02 20.63 -0.88
CA VAL A 17 -2.18 19.45 -1.10
C VAL A 17 -0.77 19.66 -0.54
N ALA A 18 -0.13 20.81 -0.80
CA ALA A 18 1.20 21.10 -0.25
C ALA A 18 1.24 21.03 1.28
N LYS A 19 0.19 21.53 1.96
CA LYS A 19 0.08 21.48 3.43
C LYS A 19 -0.15 20.07 3.97
N GLU A 20 -0.86 19.22 3.24
CA GLU A 20 -1.06 17.82 3.62
C GLU A 20 0.24 17.00 3.53
N ARG A 21 1.17 17.36 2.63
CA ARG A 21 2.41 16.59 2.38
C ARG A 21 3.43 16.56 3.52
N ILE A 22 3.25 17.37 4.57
CA ILE A 22 4.08 17.32 5.79
C ILE A 22 3.47 16.45 6.90
N LEU A 23 2.26 15.94 6.72
CA LEU A 23 1.60 15.10 7.70
C LEU A 23 2.04 13.63 7.53
N PRO A 24 2.63 13.00 8.57
CA PRO A 24 3.12 11.61 8.50
C PRO A 24 2.06 10.51 8.27
N ARG A 25 0.78 10.86 8.12
CA ARG A 25 -0.35 9.90 8.16
C ARG A 25 -1.22 9.90 6.91
N SER A 26 -0.67 10.26 5.74
CA SER A 26 -1.47 10.45 4.52
C SER A 26 -1.17 9.48 3.38
N GLY A 27 -0.09 8.70 3.45
CA GLY A 27 0.28 7.80 2.36
C GLY A 27 -0.51 6.49 2.32
N ARG A 28 -0.52 5.87 1.15
CA ARG A 28 -1.18 4.60 0.86
C ARG A 28 -0.18 3.56 0.41
N VAL A 29 -0.15 2.41 1.09
CA VAL A 29 0.68 1.25 0.71
C VAL A 29 -0.20 0.18 0.07
N LEU A 30 0.10 -0.22 -1.16
CA LEU A 30 -0.56 -1.36 -1.80
C LEU A 30 0.15 -2.64 -1.38
N VAL A 31 -0.61 -3.54 -0.76
CA VAL A 31 -0.14 -4.84 -0.26
C VAL A 31 -0.95 -5.92 -0.95
N PRO A 32 -0.47 -6.48 -2.07
CA PRO A 32 -0.94 -7.76 -2.55
C PRO A 32 -0.50 -8.85 -1.56
N TYR A 33 -1.41 -9.73 -1.17
CA TYR A 33 -1.16 -10.80 -0.20
C TYR A 33 -1.99 -12.03 -0.57
N GLN A 34 -1.70 -13.18 0.03
CA GLN A 34 -2.60 -14.34 0.01
C GLN A 34 -3.14 -14.57 1.41
N GLY A 35 -4.45 -14.75 1.55
CA GLY A 35 -5.07 -14.98 2.84
C GLY A 35 -6.28 -15.91 2.76
N ASP A 36 -6.56 -16.61 3.86
CA ASP A 36 -7.71 -17.50 4.01
C ASP A 36 -9.04 -16.77 4.20
N TRP A 37 -9.00 -15.44 4.25
CA TRP A 37 -10.15 -14.55 4.40
C TRP A 37 -9.88 -13.24 3.67
N GLY A 38 -10.96 -12.58 3.23
CA GLY A 38 -10.90 -11.30 2.55
C GLY A 38 -11.42 -11.36 1.13
N ARG A 39 -11.79 -10.19 0.58
CA ARG A 39 -12.34 -10.11 -0.77
C ARG A 39 -11.27 -10.50 -1.82
N PRO A 40 -11.49 -11.55 -2.63
CA PRO A 40 -10.50 -11.99 -3.61
C PRO A 40 -10.39 -11.00 -4.78
N ASN A 41 -9.15 -10.78 -5.24
CA ASN A 41 -8.78 -10.03 -6.44
C ASN A 41 -9.43 -8.63 -6.54
N PHE A 42 -9.59 -7.95 -5.40
CA PHE A 42 -10.17 -6.61 -5.34
C PHE A 42 -9.43 -5.74 -4.31
N PRO A 43 -9.11 -4.48 -4.63
CA PRO A 43 -8.44 -3.58 -3.69
C PRO A 43 -9.39 -3.13 -2.58
N VAL A 44 -8.96 -3.24 -1.33
CA VAL A 44 -9.73 -2.82 -0.14
C VAL A 44 -8.87 -1.91 0.72
N ASP A 45 -9.37 -0.70 1.01
CA ASP A 45 -8.72 0.23 1.92
C ASP A 45 -8.93 -0.22 3.38
N MET A 46 -7.83 -0.24 4.14
CA MET A 46 -7.78 -0.62 5.54
C MET A 46 -6.91 0.38 6.31
N ALA A 47 -7.53 1.46 6.78
CA ALA A 47 -6.89 2.58 7.47
C ALA A 47 -6.62 2.31 8.95
N ASN A 48 -7.29 1.31 9.55
CA ASN A 48 -7.19 1.02 10.98
C ASN A 48 -7.32 -0.46 11.29
N THR A 49 -7.03 -0.84 12.54
CA THR A 49 -7.09 -2.23 13.00
C THR A 49 -8.46 -2.86 12.80
N ALA A 50 -9.57 -2.13 13.03
CA ALA A 50 -10.91 -2.70 12.88
C ALA A 50 -11.22 -3.08 11.42
N GLU A 51 -10.78 -2.28 10.46
CA GLU A 51 -10.88 -2.60 9.03
C GLU A 51 -9.98 -3.78 8.65
N ARG A 52 -8.74 -3.84 9.16
CA ARG A 52 -7.86 -4.99 8.94
C ARG A 52 -8.40 -6.27 9.58
N THR A 53 -9.01 -6.21 10.77
CA THR A 53 -9.71 -7.34 11.38
C THR A 53 -10.85 -7.82 10.48
N ALA A 54 -11.67 -6.91 9.95
CA ALA A 54 -12.81 -7.27 9.10
C ALA A 54 -12.41 -7.93 7.77
N GLU A 55 -11.27 -7.53 7.20
CA GLU A 55 -10.86 -7.95 5.87
C GLU A 55 -9.82 -9.07 5.88
N THR A 56 -8.95 -9.16 6.88
CA THR A 56 -7.86 -10.16 6.95
C THR A 56 -7.84 -10.98 8.24
N CYS A 57 -8.74 -10.69 9.19
CA CYS A 57 -8.72 -11.25 10.54
C CYS A 57 -7.42 -10.96 11.33
N LEU A 58 -6.59 -10.00 10.89
CA LEU A 58 -5.23 -9.79 11.41
C LEU A 58 -4.33 -11.03 11.30
N LEU A 59 -4.62 -11.92 10.34
CA LEU A 59 -3.90 -13.18 10.13
C LEU A 59 -2.87 -13.11 9.00
N VAL A 60 -2.74 -11.95 8.35
CA VAL A 60 -1.80 -11.73 7.25
C VAL A 60 -0.70 -10.81 7.73
N ASP A 61 0.47 -11.38 8.00
CA ASP A 61 1.58 -10.67 8.65
C ASP A 61 2.10 -9.51 7.79
N GLU A 62 2.15 -9.67 6.46
CA GLU A 62 2.59 -8.62 5.53
C GLU A 62 1.68 -7.39 5.58
N VAL A 63 0.38 -7.58 5.81
CA VAL A 63 -0.60 -6.50 5.95
C VAL A 63 -0.41 -5.76 7.27
N GLU A 64 -0.12 -6.47 8.36
CA GLU A 64 0.14 -5.84 9.66
C GLU A 64 1.48 -5.12 9.67
N LEU A 65 2.54 -5.73 9.12
CA LEU A 65 3.87 -5.13 8.95
C LEU A 65 3.79 -3.81 8.17
N ALA A 66 3.05 -3.79 7.06
CA ALA A 66 2.88 -2.57 6.26
C ALA A 66 2.10 -1.45 6.98
N ALA A 67 1.31 -1.78 8.01
CA ALA A 67 0.49 -0.83 8.74
C ALA A 67 1.22 -0.13 9.91
N GLU A 68 2.36 -0.64 10.35
CA GLU A 68 3.05 -0.18 11.58
C GLU A 68 3.48 1.29 11.52
N ASN A 69 3.80 1.79 10.31
CA ASN A 69 4.30 3.15 10.10
C ASN A 69 3.19 4.16 9.76
N GLY A 70 1.92 3.81 9.99
CA GLY A 70 0.77 4.73 9.87
C GLY A 70 0.27 4.98 8.45
N ALA A 71 0.74 4.22 7.46
CA ALA A 71 0.18 4.21 6.12
C ALA A 71 -1.21 3.55 6.09
N THR A 72 -2.11 4.05 5.25
CA THR A 72 -3.35 3.31 4.93
C THR A 72 -2.98 2.12 4.06
N VAL A 73 -3.30 0.90 4.51
CA VAL A 73 -3.05 -0.30 3.70
C VAL A 73 -4.16 -0.47 2.68
N VAL A 74 -3.80 -0.56 1.41
CA VAL A 74 -4.68 -1.00 0.32
C VAL A 74 -4.40 -2.48 0.11
N GLY A 75 -5.20 -3.35 0.71
CA GLY A 75 -5.04 -4.79 0.62
C GLY A 75 -5.58 -5.33 -0.69
N PHE A 76 -4.89 -6.30 -1.29
CA PHE A 76 -5.37 -7.02 -2.48
C PHE A 76 -5.13 -8.52 -2.29
N ASN A 77 -6.18 -9.26 -1.90
CA ASN A 77 -6.07 -10.71 -1.68
C ASN A 77 -5.95 -11.43 -3.04
N ILE A 78 -4.73 -11.85 -3.38
CA ILE A 78 -4.42 -12.64 -4.57
C ILE A 78 -4.82 -14.09 -4.30
N THR A 79 -5.53 -14.69 -5.26
CA THR A 79 -5.89 -16.09 -5.21
C THR A 79 -5.41 -16.84 -6.45
N ASN A 80 -5.16 -18.14 -6.28
CA ASN A 80 -4.89 -19.09 -7.36
C ASN A 80 -6.18 -19.54 -8.11
N GLY A 81 -7.35 -19.04 -7.71
CA GLY A 81 -8.65 -19.37 -8.29
C GLY A 81 -9.35 -20.61 -7.73
N THR A 82 -8.78 -21.29 -6.73
CA THR A 82 -9.40 -22.49 -6.12
C THR A 82 -10.29 -22.18 -4.91
N GLU A 83 -10.36 -20.91 -4.49
CA GLU A 83 -11.05 -20.50 -3.29
C GLU A 83 -12.56 -20.79 -3.35
N LYS A 84 -13.11 -21.26 -2.23
CA LYS A 84 -14.55 -21.53 -2.09
C LYS A 84 -15.06 -20.97 -0.77
N LYS A 85 -16.31 -20.52 -0.78
CA LYS A 85 -17.02 -20.13 0.44
C LYS A 85 -17.41 -21.36 1.23
N ALA A 86 -17.20 -21.31 2.54
CA ALA A 86 -17.85 -22.24 3.44
C ALA A 86 -19.35 -21.93 3.50
N ALA A 87 -20.18 -22.94 3.68
CA ALA A 87 -21.63 -22.77 3.74
C ALA A 87 -22.31 -23.82 4.61
N ILE A 88 -23.54 -23.49 5.01
CA ILE A 88 -24.56 -24.42 5.47
C ILE A 88 -25.69 -24.34 4.44
N GLU A 89 -25.93 -25.45 3.74
CA GLU A 89 -27.06 -25.57 2.83
C GLU A 89 -28.24 -26.22 3.55
N VAL A 90 -29.38 -25.53 3.60
CA VAL A 90 -30.61 -26.06 4.22
C VAL A 90 -31.60 -26.36 3.11
N ALA A 91 -31.55 -27.61 2.63
CA ALA A 91 -32.38 -28.13 1.54
C ALA A 91 -32.45 -27.15 0.34
N THR A 92 -33.56 -27.15 -0.39
CA THR A 92 -33.82 -26.20 -1.49
C THR A 92 -34.26 -24.81 -1.02
N ASN A 93 -34.20 -24.50 0.29
CA ASN A 93 -34.83 -23.31 0.86
C ASN A 93 -33.88 -22.13 0.92
N TYR A 94 -32.70 -22.28 1.54
CA TYR A 94 -31.73 -21.19 1.68
C TYR A 94 -30.31 -21.69 1.93
N VAL A 95 -29.34 -20.77 1.81
CA VAL A 95 -27.93 -21.00 2.15
C VAL A 95 -27.45 -19.90 3.08
N ILE A 96 -26.70 -20.30 4.11
CA ILE A 96 -25.88 -19.37 4.89
C ILE A 96 -24.44 -19.63 4.47
N GLU A 97 -23.84 -18.68 3.78
CA GLU A 97 -22.48 -18.78 3.28
C GLU A 97 -21.56 -17.78 3.98
N ALA A 98 -20.27 -18.07 4.02
CA ALA A 98 -19.27 -17.14 4.49
C ALA A 98 -19.27 -15.86 3.62
N LYS A 99 -19.00 -14.69 4.22
CA LYS A 99 -18.89 -13.41 3.50
C LYS A 99 -17.88 -13.52 2.37
N TYR A 100 -16.72 -14.11 2.65
CA TYR A 100 -15.63 -14.30 1.70
C TYR A 100 -15.29 -15.78 1.51
N PRO A 101 -14.77 -16.16 0.33
CA PRO A 101 -14.20 -17.49 0.12
C PRO A 101 -12.88 -17.65 0.89
N GLY A 102 -12.53 -18.90 1.21
CA GLY A 102 -11.33 -19.23 1.97
C GLY A 102 -11.59 -20.19 3.14
N ALA A 103 -10.54 -20.86 3.62
CA ALA A 103 -10.67 -21.84 4.70
C ALA A 103 -11.13 -21.22 6.04
N ARG A 104 -10.91 -19.92 6.26
CA ARG A 104 -11.38 -19.21 7.46
C ARG A 104 -12.89 -19.24 7.61
N GLY A 105 -13.63 -19.35 6.50
CA GLY A 105 -15.07 -19.50 6.51
C GLY A 105 -15.55 -20.72 7.29
N ASN A 106 -14.74 -21.78 7.36
CA ASN A 106 -15.07 -23.00 8.10
C ASN A 106 -15.09 -22.78 9.61
N ASP A 107 -14.46 -21.73 10.12
CA ASP A 107 -14.39 -21.43 11.54
C ASP A 107 -15.59 -20.59 12.03
N PHE A 108 -16.52 -20.23 11.13
CA PHE A 108 -17.76 -19.56 11.46
C PHE A 108 -18.90 -20.54 11.60
N GLY A 109 -19.88 -20.19 12.43
CA GLY A 109 -21.09 -20.98 12.59
C GLY A 109 -22.25 -20.14 13.06
N ARG A 110 -23.43 -20.74 13.11
CA ARG A 110 -24.65 -20.08 13.57
C ARG A 110 -25.47 -20.99 14.45
N LEU A 111 -26.26 -20.40 15.34
CA LEU A 111 -27.40 -21.05 15.98
C LEU A 111 -28.65 -20.18 15.79
N ILE A 112 -29.81 -20.80 15.81
CA ILE A 112 -31.10 -20.11 15.65
C ILE A 112 -32.01 -20.50 16.80
N ARG A 113 -32.60 -19.50 17.46
CA ARG A 113 -33.55 -19.71 18.57
C ARG A 113 -34.62 -18.63 18.56
N LYS A 114 -35.61 -18.73 19.45
CA LYS A 114 -36.52 -17.62 19.74
C LYS A 114 -35.72 -16.43 20.28
N SER A 115 -36.10 -15.23 19.86
CA SER A 115 -35.47 -14.01 20.35
C SER A 115 -35.68 -13.88 21.86
N ILE A 116 -34.62 -13.53 22.59
CA ILE A 116 -34.67 -13.35 24.05
C ILE A 116 -35.53 -12.12 24.41
N GLY A 117 -35.46 -11.07 23.58
CA GLY A 117 -36.18 -9.81 23.82
C GLY A 117 -37.62 -9.78 23.29
N ASP A 118 -37.93 -10.61 22.29
CA ASP A 118 -39.26 -10.69 21.68
C ASP A 118 -39.54 -12.13 21.21
N PRO A 119 -40.22 -12.96 22.02
CA PRO A 119 -40.47 -14.36 21.69
C PRO A 119 -41.34 -14.58 20.43
N SER A 120 -41.93 -13.53 19.85
CA SER A 120 -42.63 -13.61 18.56
C SER A 120 -41.68 -13.64 17.36
N LYS A 121 -40.41 -13.30 17.56
CA LYS A 121 -39.35 -13.27 16.54
C LYS A 121 -38.31 -14.37 16.75
N LYS A 122 -37.50 -14.63 15.73
CA LYS A 122 -36.31 -15.48 15.83
C LYS A 122 -35.06 -14.63 15.94
N GLU A 123 -34.03 -15.16 16.57
CA GLU A 123 -32.69 -14.59 16.52
C GLU A 123 -31.69 -15.61 15.99
N MET A 124 -30.81 -15.15 15.12
CA MET A 124 -29.64 -15.88 14.67
C MET A 124 -28.43 -15.31 15.38
N VAL A 125 -27.66 -16.17 16.04
CA VAL A 125 -26.36 -15.80 16.61
C VAL A 125 -25.29 -16.41 15.73
N VAL A 126 -24.50 -15.57 15.08
CA VAL A 126 -23.33 -15.95 14.29
C VAL A 126 -22.11 -15.87 15.19
N LYS A 127 -21.32 -16.94 15.25
CA LYS A 127 -20.16 -17.05 16.11
C LYS A 127 -18.91 -17.33 15.31
N ASP A 128 -17.79 -16.87 15.87
CA ASP A 128 -16.45 -17.19 15.44
C ASP A 128 -15.78 -18.14 16.44
N THR A 129 -15.46 -19.36 16.02
CA THR A 129 -14.81 -20.36 16.88
C THR A 129 -13.40 -19.95 17.33
N LYS A 130 -12.76 -19.03 16.61
CA LYS A 130 -11.44 -18.48 16.96
C LYS A 130 -11.50 -17.23 17.82
N GLY A 131 -12.69 -16.65 18.04
CA GLY A 131 -12.88 -15.47 18.89
C GLY A 131 -12.22 -14.18 18.38
N ILE A 132 -11.93 -14.07 17.08
CA ILE A 132 -11.41 -12.84 16.45
C ILE A 132 -12.55 -11.85 16.24
N PHE A 133 -13.70 -12.34 15.79
CA PHE A 133 -14.93 -11.56 15.74
C PHE A 133 -15.77 -11.81 17.00
N GLU A 134 -16.41 -10.74 17.47
CA GLU A 134 -17.48 -10.85 18.45
C GLU A 134 -18.69 -11.56 17.85
N ASP A 135 -19.48 -12.21 18.72
CA ASP A 135 -20.74 -12.84 18.33
C ASP A 135 -21.70 -11.77 17.76
N GLU A 136 -22.24 -12.03 16.57
CA GLU A 136 -23.23 -11.15 15.94
C GLU A 136 -24.64 -11.70 16.13
N VAL A 137 -25.54 -10.90 16.69
CA VAL A 137 -26.94 -11.29 16.93
C VAL A 137 -27.87 -10.54 15.99
N PHE A 138 -28.66 -11.28 15.22
CA PHE A 138 -29.64 -10.74 14.29
C PHE A 138 -31.03 -11.24 14.65
N VAL A 139 -31.91 -10.35 15.12
CA VAL A 139 -33.34 -10.63 15.34
C VAL A 139 -34.10 -10.40 14.04
N PHE A 140 -34.96 -11.34 13.63
CA PHE A 140 -35.67 -11.30 12.35
C PHE A 140 -37.08 -11.90 12.43
N GLU A 141 -37.95 -11.48 11.51
CA GLU A 141 -39.35 -11.94 11.40
C GLU A 141 -39.70 -12.59 10.06
N SER A 142 -38.81 -12.50 9.06
CA SER A 142 -38.95 -13.18 7.76
C SER A 142 -37.58 -13.51 7.15
N ARG A 143 -37.53 -14.36 6.12
CA ARG A 143 -36.30 -14.62 5.35
C ARG A 143 -35.72 -13.33 4.76
N LYS A 144 -36.59 -12.47 4.22
CA LYS A 144 -36.16 -11.21 3.60
C LYS A 144 -35.58 -10.21 4.60
N ASP A 145 -36.17 -10.15 5.79
CA ASP A 145 -35.62 -9.34 6.89
C ASP A 145 -34.24 -9.86 7.32
N LEU A 146 -34.10 -11.18 7.47
CA LEU A 146 -32.80 -11.81 7.77
C LEU A 146 -31.75 -11.54 6.70
N GLU A 147 -32.09 -11.68 5.41
CA GLU A 147 -31.20 -11.37 4.29
C GLU A 147 -30.69 -9.91 4.36
N ASN A 148 -31.59 -8.96 4.60
CA ASN A 148 -31.24 -7.54 4.70
C ASN A 148 -30.34 -7.24 5.91
N ARG A 149 -30.59 -7.90 7.04
CA ARG A 149 -29.78 -7.74 8.26
C ARG A 149 -28.38 -8.32 8.08
N LEU A 150 -28.27 -9.51 7.50
CA LEU A 150 -26.99 -10.20 7.29
C LEU A 150 -26.08 -9.54 6.25
N LYS A 151 -26.58 -8.59 5.44
CA LYS A 151 -25.70 -7.70 4.65
C LYS A 151 -24.68 -6.95 5.52
N LYS A 152 -25.01 -6.69 6.79
CA LYS A 152 -24.14 -6.00 7.76
C LYS A 152 -23.20 -6.95 8.52
N SER A 153 -23.41 -8.27 8.43
CA SER A 153 -22.53 -9.24 9.09
C SER A 153 -21.11 -9.13 8.56
N LYS A 154 -20.11 -9.27 9.43
CA LYS A 154 -18.71 -9.39 9.05
C LYS A 154 -18.36 -10.82 8.63
N MET A 155 -19.13 -11.81 9.08
CA MET A 155 -18.81 -13.24 8.95
C MET A 155 -19.60 -13.95 7.84
N VAL A 156 -20.92 -13.75 7.73
CA VAL A 156 -21.78 -14.57 6.86
C VAL A 156 -22.75 -13.76 6.00
N ARG A 157 -23.30 -14.38 4.96
CA ARG A 157 -24.37 -13.86 4.11
C ARG A 157 -25.47 -14.90 4.01
N PHE A 158 -26.70 -14.44 3.78
CA PHE A 158 -27.85 -15.29 3.53
C PHE A 158 -28.22 -15.20 2.05
N VAL A 159 -28.44 -16.37 1.45
CA VAL A 159 -28.89 -16.51 0.08
C VAL A 159 -30.21 -17.26 0.12
N ASP A 160 -31.30 -16.55 -0.18
CA ASP A 160 -32.61 -17.18 -0.31
C ASP A 160 -32.66 -17.97 -1.62
N LYS A 161 -33.06 -19.23 -1.55
CA LYS A 161 -33.30 -20.09 -2.73
C LYS A 161 -34.80 -20.21 -3.02
N SER A 162 -35.67 -19.69 -2.15
CA SER A 162 -37.13 -19.74 -2.28
C SER A 162 -37.70 -18.43 -2.83
N THR A 163 -38.87 -18.51 -3.45
CA THR A 163 -39.70 -17.34 -3.81
C THR A 163 -40.76 -17.03 -2.75
N ASP A 164 -40.88 -17.86 -1.72
CA ASP A 164 -41.81 -17.67 -0.60
C ASP A 164 -41.18 -16.80 0.50
N GLU A 165 -41.97 -15.96 1.15
CA GLU A 165 -41.52 -15.05 2.21
C GLU A 165 -41.73 -15.61 3.63
N ALA A 166 -42.36 -16.79 3.77
CA ALA A 166 -42.65 -17.41 5.06
C ALA A 166 -41.40 -17.64 5.92
N LEU A 167 -41.57 -17.52 7.24
CA LEU A 167 -40.54 -17.80 8.25
C LEU A 167 -40.43 -19.31 8.53
N ASP A 168 -39.94 -20.07 7.54
CA ASP A 168 -39.78 -21.53 7.59
C ASP A 168 -38.40 -21.99 8.12
N ILE A 169 -37.65 -21.10 8.77
CA ILE A 169 -36.30 -21.37 9.29
C ILE A 169 -36.39 -22.08 10.66
N PRO A 170 -36.01 -23.36 10.83
CA PRO A 170 -36.11 -24.05 12.12
C PRO A 170 -35.13 -23.49 13.17
N GLU A 171 -35.48 -23.68 14.45
CA GLU A 171 -34.52 -23.48 15.55
C GLU A 171 -33.43 -24.55 15.47
N THR A 172 -32.19 -24.19 15.79
CA THR A 172 -31.04 -25.09 15.73
C THR A 172 -30.09 -24.87 16.88
N THR A 173 -29.33 -25.91 17.21
CA THR A 173 -28.09 -25.76 17.98
C THR A 173 -27.01 -25.08 17.13
N PHE A 174 -25.82 -24.89 17.70
CA PHE A 174 -24.68 -24.39 16.95
C PHE A 174 -24.31 -25.35 15.82
N GLU A 175 -24.27 -24.81 14.60
CA GLU A 175 -23.88 -25.49 13.38
C GLU A 175 -22.76 -24.70 12.72
N GLN A 176 -21.66 -25.37 12.39
CA GLN A 176 -20.48 -24.76 11.78
C GLN A 176 -20.61 -24.81 10.25
N LEU A 177 -20.14 -23.75 9.58
CA LEU A 177 -20.02 -23.73 8.12
C LEU A 177 -18.93 -24.71 7.69
N SER A 178 -19.07 -25.29 6.49
CA SER A 178 -18.08 -26.23 5.95
C SER A 178 -17.89 -26.04 4.44
N GLY A 179 -16.85 -26.66 3.87
CA GLY A 179 -16.58 -26.61 2.42
C GLY A 179 -15.81 -25.36 1.96
N GLY A 180 -15.38 -24.50 2.88
CA GLY A 180 -14.47 -23.40 2.58
C GLY A 180 -13.10 -23.92 2.16
N VAL A 181 -12.58 -23.41 1.05
CA VAL A 181 -11.28 -23.78 0.48
C VAL A 181 -10.46 -22.53 0.27
N SER A 182 -9.19 -22.58 0.65
CA SER A 182 -8.23 -21.48 0.48
C SER A 182 -7.90 -21.21 -0.99
N GLY A 183 -7.66 -19.94 -1.30
CA GLY A 183 -7.06 -19.49 -2.57
C GLY A 183 -5.53 -19.34 -2.49
N ILE A 184 -4.93 -19.71 -1.35
CA ILE A 184 -3.49 -19.65 -1.12
C ILE A 184 -2.81 -20.76 -1.94
N GLY A 185 -1.78 -20.39 -2.69
CA GLY A 185 -1.04 -21.31 -3.55
C GLY A 185 -0.23 -20.58 -4.60
N THR A 186 0.42 -21.34 -5.49
CA THR A 186 1.28 -20.79 -6.53
C THR A 186 0.53 -19.80 -7.44
N ILE A 187 1.09 -18.60 -7.61
CA ILE A 187 0.59 -17.57 -8.53
C ILE A 187 1.43 -17.63 -9.80
N THR A 188 0.79 -17.89 -10.93
CA THR A 188 1.49 -18.06 -12.21
C THR A 188 1.87 -16.71 -12.83
N PRO A 189 2.81 -16.66 -13.80
CA PRO A 189 3.10 -15.43 -14.55
C PRO A 189 1.87 -14.82 -15.24
N THR A 190 0.93 -15.66 -15.70
CA THR A 190 -0.34 -15.21 -16.27
C THR A 190 -1.23 -14.53 -15.21
N ASP A 191 -1.27 -15.08 -13.99
CA ASP A 191 -1.97 -14.44 -12.87
C ASP A 191 -1.35 -13.09 -12.52
N TRP A 192 -0.03 -12.98 -12.50
CA TRP A 192 0.66 -11.71 -12.26
C TRP A 192 0.29 -10.63 -13.28
N THR A 193 0.19 -11.00 -14.56
CA THR A 193 -0.27 -10.08 -15.60
C THR A 193 -1.71 -9.60 -15.33
N ARG A 194 -2.61 -10.51 -14.93
CA ARG A 194 -3.99 -10.17 -14.54
C ARG A 194 -4.01 -9.25 -13.31
N ILE A 195 -3.21 -9.56 -12.29
CA ILE A 195 -3.11 -8.78 -11.05
C ILE A 195 -2.64 -7.36 -11.35
N PHE A 196 -1.56 -7.17 -12.12
CA PHE A 196 -1.08 -5.85 -12.50
C PHE A 196 -2.14 -5.02 -13.23
N ASN A 197 -2.92 -5.64 -14.13
CA ASN A 197 -4.05 -4.98 -14.79
C ASN A 197 -5.15 -4.56 -13.81
N GLN A 198 -5.50 -5.40 -12.84
CA GLN A 198 -6.54 -5.11 -11.84
C GLN A 198 -6.13 -3.97 -10.90
N ILE A 199 -4.86 -3.93 -10.49
CA ILE A 199 -4.35 -2.89 -9.57
C ILE A 199 -3.83 -1.64 -10.28
N ASN A 200 -3.82 -1.62 -11.62
CA ASN A 200 -3.33 -0.49 -12.41
C ASN A 200 -4.08 0.82 -12.08
N GLY A 201 -5.40 0.70 -11.90
CA GLY A 201 -6.29 1.79 -11.53
C GLY A 201 -6.10 2.30 -10.11
N VAL A 202 -5.45 1.54 -9.22
CA VAL A 202 -5.34 1.84 -7.79
C VAL A 202 -4.34 2.96 -7.53
N GLN A 203 -4.71 3.88 -6.65
CA GLN A 203 -3.85 4.97 -6.19
C GLN A 203 -3.10 4.54 -4.92
N PHE A 204 -1.78 4.57 -4.98
CA PHE A 204 -0.89 4.22 -3.88
C PHE A 204 0.43 4.98 -4.05
N ASP A 205 1.17 5.15 -2.95
CA ASP A 205 2.48 5.82 -2.91
C ASP A 205 3.63 4.81 -2.96
N ALA A 206 3.44 3.64 -2.32
CA ALA A 206 4.36 2.50 -2.38
C ALA A 206 3.60 1.19 -2.58
N MET A 207 4.26 0.20 -3.17
CA MET A 207 3.72 -1.15 -3.35
C MET A 207 4.76 -2.18 -2.91
N TYR A 208 4.31 -3.15 -2.13
CA TYR A 208 5.04 -4.39 -1.87
C TYR A 208 4.77 -5.41 -2.98
N LEU A 209 5.80 -6.12 -3.43
CA LEU A 209 5.66 -7.23 -4.37
C LEU A 209 5.90 -8.58 -3.65
N PRO A 210 4.87 -9.41 -3.42
CA PRO A 210 4.99 -10.67 -2.68
C PRO A 210 5.55 -11.81 -3.54
N THR A 211 6.64 -11.56 -4.27
CA THR A 211 7.37 -12.60 -4.99
C THR A 211 8.82 -12.21 -5.25
N PHE A 212 9.69 -13.21 -5.21
CA PHE A 212 11.10 -13.12 -5.57
C PHE A 212 11.42 -13.64 -6.98
N ASP A 213 10.40 -14.06 -7.75
CA ASP A 213 10.57 -14.54 -9.11
C ASP A 213 11.17 -13.43 -10.01
N PRO A 214 12.37 -13.61 -10.58
CA PRO A 214 13.04 -12.56 -11.34
C PRO A 214 12.25 -12.10 -12.58
N ALA A 215 11.50 -12.99 -13.22
CA ALA A 215 10.69 -12.63 -14.39
C ALA A 215 9.48 -11.78 -13.97
N VAL A 216 8.85 -12.10 -12.84
CA VAL A 216 7.77 -11.27 -12.29
C VAL A 216 8.30 -9.93 -11.80
N GLN A 217 9.47 -9.87 -11.15
CA GLN A 217 10.09 -8.61 -10.74
C GLN A 217 10.41 -7.71 -11.95
N ALA A 218 10.93 -8.29 -13.04
CA ALA A 218 11.15 -7.56 -14.28
C ALA A 218 9.83 -7.05 -14.91
N ALA A 219 8.77 -7.86 -14.89
CA ALA A 219 7.44 -7.45 -15.33
C ALA A 219 6.86 -6.32 -14.46
N ALA A 220 7.03 -6.40 -13.14
CA ALA A 220 6.61 -5.34 -12.20
C ALA A 220 7.37 -4.03 -12.46
N LYS A 221 8.69 -4.08 -12.70
CA LYS A 221 9.51 -2.92 -13.09
C LYS A 221 8.99 -2.28 -14.38
N GLN A 222 8.68 -3.08 -15.39
CA GLN A 222 8.14 -2.58 -16.66
C GLN A 222 6.75 -1.95 -16.45
N TRP A 223 5.86 -2.63 -15.73
CA TRP A 223 4.54 -2.11 -15.39
C TRP A 223 4.59 -0.78 -14.62
N MET A 224 5.46 -0.67 -13.60
CA MET A 224 5.70 0.59 -12.88
C MET A 224 6.24 1.68 -13.81
N THR A 225 7.12 1.32 -14.75
CA THR A 225 7.63 2.26 -15.77
C THR A 225 6.50 2.80 -16.66
N ASP A 226 5.59 1.94 -17.09
CA ASP A 226 4.45 2.33 -17.93
C ASP A 226 3.45 3.21 -17.19
N ARG A 227 3.11 2.87 -15.93
CA ARG A 227 2.33 3.76 -15.05
C ARG A 227 2.94 5.15 -14.93
N ARG A 228 4.28 5.20 -14.81
CA ARG A 228 5.03 6.44 -14.67
C ARG A 228 5.01 7.30 -15.94
N LYS A 229 5.31 6.68 -17.09
CA LYS A 229 5.50 7.38 -18.38
C LYS A 229 4.18 7.68 -19.09
N GLN A 230 3.27 6.72 -19.10
CA GLN A 230 2.04 6.76 -19.90
C GLN A 230 0.88 7.33 -19.08
N GLU A 231 0.69 6.84 -17.85
CA GLU A 231 -0.49 7.21 -17.04
C GLU A 231 -0.26 8.39 -16.10
N ARG A 232 1.02 8.78 -15.93
CA ARG A 232 1.45 9.85 -15.02
C ARG A 232 1.01 9.56 -13.59
N ARG A 233 1.26 8.32 -13.15
CA ARG A 233 1.04 7.81 -11.80
C ARG A 233 2.37 7.27 -11.28
N LEU A 234 3.01 8.03 -10.41
CA LEU A 234 4.34 7.73 -9.91
C LEU A 234 4.18 7.10 -8.52
N SER A 235 4.89 6.01 -8.26
CA SER A 235 4.89 5.31 -6.97
C SER A 235 6.18 4.52 -6.83
N GLN A 236 6.49 4.10 -5.60
CA GLN A 236 7.63 3.25 -5.28
C GLN A 236 7.22 1.77 -5.34
N LEU A 237 8.16 0.90 -5.73
CA LEU A 237 8.03 -0.55 -5.65
C LEU A 237 9.08 -1.07 -4.68
N VAL A 238 8.68 -1.91 -3.73
CA VAL A 238 9.60 -2.61 -2.83
C VAL A 238 9.64 -4.08 -3.21
N VAL A 239 10.86 -4.55 -3.47
CA VAL A 239 11.17 -5.94 -3.82
C VAL A 239 12.15 -6.53 -2.81
N ALA A 240 12.27 -7.85 -2.82
CA ALA A 240 13.22 -8.60 -2.01
C ALA A 240 13.56 -9.94 -2.68
N GLY A 241 14.30 -10.79 -1.98
CA GLY A 241 14.85 -12.02 -2.52
C GLY A 241 14.21 -13.32 -2.10
N ASP A 242 14.78 -14.39 -2.66
CA ASP A 242 14.49 -15.75 -2.22
C ASP A 242 14.92 -15.85 -0.75
N PRO A 243 14.03 -16.19 0.19
CA PRO A 243 14.36 -16.31 1.60
C PRO A 243 15.57 -17.22 1.89
N ASN A 244 15.85 -18.19 1.02
CA ASN A 244 17.01 -19.09 1.15
C ASN A 244 18.35 -18.42 0.78
N LYS A 245 18.31 -17.14 0.38
CA LYS A 245 19.45 -16.31 -0.01
C LYS A 245 19.51 -15.02 0.79
N ASP A 246 18.76 -14.93 1.88
CA ASP A 246 18.76 -13.74 2.74
C ASP A 246 20.12 -13.50 3.42
N ASP A 247 20.95 -14.55 3.53
CA ASP A 247 22.32 -14.53 4.03
C ASP A 247 23.40 -14.28 2.95
N ASP A 248 23.00 -14.01 1.70
CA ASP A 248 23.91 -13.80 0.57
C ASP A 248 23.84 -12.35 0.05
N MET A 249 24.81 -11.53 0.44
CA MET A 249 24.91 -10.12 0.01
C MET A 249 25.00 -9.98 -1.51
N GLU A 250 25.67 -10.89 -2.21
CA GLU A 250 25.79 -10.81 -3.67
C GLU A 250 24.46 -11.10 -4.36
N ALA A 251 23.63 -11.99 -3.80
CA ALA A 251 22.28 -12.23 -4.31
C ALA A 251 21.38 -10.99 -4.17
N HIS A 252 21.50 -10.24 -3.07
CA HIS A 252 20.81 -8.97 -2.88
C HIS A 252 21.32 -7.90 -3.86
N ASN A 253 22.64 -7.75 -3.97
CA ASN A 253 23.27 -6.78 -4.86
C ASN A 253 22.93 -7.05 -6.34
N ALA A 254 22.98 -8.32 -6.77
CA ALA A 254 22.61 -8.71 -8.13
C ALA A 254 21.17 -8.30 -8.48
N ARG A 255 20.25 -8.39 -7.50
CA ARG A 255 18.87 -7.92 -7.66
C ARG A 255 18.79 -6.41 -7.78
N SER A 256 19.49 -5.66 -6.93
CA SER A 256 19.55 -4.20 -7.03
C SER A 256 20.09 -3.76 -8.39
N ARG A 257 21.19 -4.36 -8.87
CA ARG A 257 21.74 -4.09 -10.21
C ARG A 257 20.76 -4.42 -11.34
N ALA A 258 20.01 -5.52 -11.23
CA ALA A 258 18.99 -5.88 -12.24
C ALA A 258 17.82 -4.87 -12.26
N MET A 259 17.44 -4.36 -11.08
CA MET A 259 16.35 -3.39 -10.94
C MET A 259 16.76 -1.98 -11.37
N ASN A 260 17.96 -1.51 -11.03
CA ASN A 260 18.57 -0.23 -11.44
C ASN A 260 17.55 0.88 -11.77
N ALA A 261 16.73 1.24 -10.79
CA ALA A 261 15.64 2.20 -10.99
C ALA A 261 15.37 2.99 -9.72
N ARG A 262 15.25 4.31 -9.88
CA ARG A 262 15.07 5.23 -8.75
C ARG A 262 13.74 5.12 -7.99
N PHE A 263 12.83 4.30 -8.50
CA PHE A 263 11.51 4.05 -7.92
C PHE A 263 11.37 2.59 -7.45
N ILE A 264 12.47 1.84 -7.40
CA ILE A 264 12.51 0.47 -6.90
C ILE A 264 13.49 0.41 -5.74
N ILE A 265 13.03 -0.14 -4.62
CA ILE A 265 13.79 -0.35 -3.39
C ILE A 265 13.94 -1.85 -3.21
N ASN A 266 15.16 -2.29 -2.94
CA ASN A 266 15.48 -3.66 -2.57
C ASN A 266 16.10 -3.64 -1.16
N ASN A 267 15.89 -4.69 -0.37
CA ASN A 267 16.35 -4.74 1.01
C ASN A 267 16.94 -6.09 1.43
N THR A 268 17.83 -6.08 2.42
CA THR A 268 18.41 -7.28 3.04
C THR A 268 17.81 -7.61 4.41
N ILE A 269 16.78 -6.90 4.86
CA ILE A 269 16.31 -6.98 6.26
C ILE A 269 15.64 -8.33 6.47
N ALA A 270 16.19 -9.15 7.34
CA ALA A 270 15.60 -10.44 7.73
C ALA A 270 15.93 -10.71 9.20
N GLY A 271 15.07 -11.47 9.89
CA GLY A 271 15.25 -11.86 11.28
C GLY A 271 14.02 -11.59 12.15
N ARG A 272 14.25 -11.57 13.46
CA ARG A 272 13.23 -11.53 14.50
C ARG A 272 12.69 -10.14 14.70
N HIS A 273 11.39 -9.97 14.52
CA HIS A 273 10.68 -8.74 14.82
C HIS A 273 10.41 -8.62 16.33
N ILE A 274 10.27 -7.38 16.83
CA ILE A 274 9.89 -7.10 18.24
C ILE A 274 8.52 -7.67 18.66
N ASN A 275 7.75 -8.22 17.72
CA ASN A 275 6.49 -8.91 18.01
C ASN A 275 6.72 -10.40 18.33
N GLY A 276 7.97 -10.86 18.31
CA GLY A 276 8.42 -12.21 18.59
C GLY A 276 8.43 -13.17 17.40
N LYS A 277 7.99 -12.74 16.21
CA LYS A 277 7.99 -13.56 14.98
C LYS A 277 9.26 -13.35 14.16
N GLU A 278 9.67 -14.41 13.47
CA GLU A 278 10.74 -14.38 12.46
C GLU A 278 10.16 -14.03 11.10
N TYR A 279 10.79 -13.10 10.39
CA TYR A 279 10.40 -12.72 9.04
C TYR A 279 11.61 -12.71 8.11
N ASN A 280 11.42 -13.23 6.90
CA ASN A 280 12.40 -13.15 5.81
C ASN A 280 12.38 -11.78 5.10
N SER A 281 13.32 -11.55 4.18
CA SER A 281 13.43 -10.27 3.46
C SER A 281 12.22 -9.91 2.62
N LEU A 282 11.50 -10.92 2.11
CA LEU A 282 10.26 -10.73 1.38
C LEU A 282 9.16 -10.19 2.29
N GLN A 283 9.02 -10.71 3.50
CA GLN A 283 8.02 -10.22 4.44
C GLN A 283 8.39 -8.83 5.00
N TRP A 284 9.67 -8.59 5.29
CA TRP A 284 10.17 -7.27 5.67
C TRP A 284 10.00 -6.21 4.57
N ALA A 285 9.97 -6.60 3.30
CA ALA A 285 9.65 -5.68 2.21
C ALA A 285 8.23 -5.09 2.33
N ALA A 286 7.29 -5.79 2.98
CA ALA A 286 5.96 -5.25 3.26
C ALA A 286 6.02 -4.14 4.31
N TRP A 287 6.78 -4.35 5.39
CA TRP A 287 7.06 -3.30 6.40
C TRP A 287 7.72 -2.08 5.75
N LEU A 288 8.75 -2.31 4.93
CA LEU A 288 9.47 -1.23 4.26
C LEU A 288 8.58 -0.47 3.27
N ALA A 289 7.68 -1.14 2.54
CA ALA A 289 6.69 -0.47 1.70
C ALA A 289 5.73 0.39 2.52
N GLY A 290 5.31 -0.11 3.69
CA GLY A 290 4.53 0.65 4.66
C GLY A 290 5.26 1.88 5.17
N LEU A 291 6.54 1.73 5.51
CA LEU A 291 7.41 2.81 5.95
C LEU A 291 7.57 3.89 4.87
N VAL A 292 7.86 3.47 3.63
CA VAL A 292 8.01 4.37 2.48
C VAL A 292 6.73 5.15 2.22
N ALA A 293 5.56 4.51 2.32
CA ALA A 293 4.27 5.20 2.17
C ALA A 293 3.98 6.14 3.37
N GLY A 294 4.31 5.73 4.59
CA GLY A 294 4.06 6.52 5.81
C GLY A 294 4.99 7.72 5.97
N THR A 295 6.18 7.69 5.36
CA THR A 295 7.18 8.75 5.52
C THR A 295 6.91 9.92 4.57
N PRO A 296 6.79 11.17 5.06
CA PRO A 296 6.73 12.34 4.21
C PRO A 296 7.94 12.43 3.27
N ALA A 297 7.72 12.76 2.00
CA ALA A 297 8.77 12.73 0.98
C ALA A 297 9.97 13.68 1.27
N ASN A 298 9.79 14.68 2.14
CA ASN A 298 10.84 15.60 2.57
C ASN A 298 11.67 15.10 3.77
N VAL A 299 11.40 13.89 4.28
CA VAL A 299 12.09 13.26 5.40
C VAL A 299 12.92 12.09 4.89
N SER A 300 14.15 11.94 5.38
CA SER A 300 14.96 10.75 5.08
C SER A 300 14.62 9.63 6.06
N MET A 301 14.71 8.39 5.58
CA MET A 301 14.61 7.19 6.42
C MET A 301 15.97 6.74 6.94
N THR A 302 17.07 7.38 6.54
CA THR A 302 18.41 7.12 7.08
C THR A 302 18.40 7.34 8.60
N ASN A 303 18.99 6.39 9.33
CA ASN A 303 19.01 6.31 10.79
C ASN A 303 17.63 6.14 11.45
N MET A 304 16.62 5.70 10.71
CA MET A 304 15.32 5.37 11.29
C MET A 304 15.36 3.99 11.94
N LYS A 305 14.83 3.89 13.16
CA LYS A 305 14.73 2.63 13.90
C LYS A 305 13.89 1.60 13.14
N VAL A 306 14.42 0.40 13.03
CA VAL A 306 13.76 -0.79 12.49
C VAL A 306 13.23 -1.61 13.68
N PRO A 307 11.98 -2.12 13.66
CA PRO A 307 11.42 -2.96 14.73
C PRO A 307 11.99 -4.39 14.71
N LEU A 308 13.31 -4.49 14.54
CA LEU A 308 14.08 -5.73 14.52
C LEU A 308 14.68 -5.94 15.92
N GLU A 309 14.40 -7.09 16.52
CA GLU A 309 14.99 -7.55 17.78
C GLU A 309 16.34 -8.23 17.53
N GLU A 310 16.42 -9.05 16.48
CA GLU A 310 17.61 -9.80 16.09
C GLU A 310 17.65 -9.94 14.57
N ALA A 311 18.74 -9.49 13.92
CA ALA A 311 18.92 -9.70 12.49
C ALA A 311 19.37 -11.14 12.20
N LEU A 312 18.96 -11.66 11.04
CA LEU A 312 19.46 -12.93 10.51
C LEU A 312 20.99 -12.88 10.32
N ILE A 313 21.49 -11.75 9.79
CA ILE A 313 22.91 -11.45 9.63
C ILE A 313 23.17 -10.02 10.09
N ASP A 314 24.11 -9.86 11.01
CA ASP A 314 24.73 -8.56 11.32
C ASP A 314 25.87 -8.32 10.31
N TRP A 315 25.55 -7.63 9.20
CA TRP A 315 26.48 -7.40 8.10
C TRP A 315 27.74 -6.63 8.54
N GLY A 316 28.91 -7.11 8.13
CA GLY A 316 30.18 -6.42 8.38
C GLY A 316 30.31 -5.14 7.54
N HIS A 317 31.16 -4.21 7.99
CA HIS A 317 31.35 -2.91 7.34
C HIS A 317 31.61 -2.99 5.83
N SER A 318 32.44 -3.96 5.37
CA SER A 318 32.71 -4.14 3.94
C SER A 318 31.48 -4.52 3.13
N ASP A 319 30.63 -5.40 3.67
CA ASP A 319 29.39 -5.83 3.01
C ASP A 319 28.36 -4.71 3.02
N VAL A 320 28.28 -3.95 4.11
CA VAL A 320 27.44 -2.76 4.21
C VAL A 320 27.81 -1.74 3.15
N MET A 321 29.09 -1.33 3.09
CA MET A 321 29.55 -0.36 2.09
C MET A 321 29.34 -0.86 0.66
N LYS A 322 29.58 -2.14 0.41
CA LYS A 322 29.33 -2.76 -0.90
C LYS A 322 27.85 -2.69 -1.25
N GLY A 323 26.96 -3.22 -0.42
CA GLY A 323 25.53 -3.24 -0.70
C GLY A 323 24.92 -1.86 -0.88
N LEU A 324 25.30 -0.88 -0.05
CA LEU A 324 24.85 0.51 -0.21
C LEU A 324 25.31 1.11 -1.54
N SER A 325 26.57 0.90 -1.94
CA SER A 325 27.09 1.36 -3.23
C SER A 325 26.38 0.73 -4.43
N GLU A 326 25.77 -0.45 -4.21
CA GLU A 326 25.03 -1.21 -5.20
C GLU A 326 23.50 -1.01 -5.12
N GLY A 327 23.04 -0.08 -4.27
CA GLY A 327 21.63 0.28 -4.16
C GLY A 327 20.80 -0.77 -3.44
N THR A 328 21.39 -1.45 -2.47
CA THR A 328 20.72 -2.40 -1.58
C THR A 328 20.54 -1.77 -0.20
N LEU A 329 19.29 -1.53 0.21
CA LEU A 329 18.96 -0.99 1.52
C LEU A 329 19.14 -2.06 2.60
N MET A 330 19.64 -1.67 3.76
CA MET A 330 19.83 -2.59 4.88
C MET A 330 19.64 -1.91 6.22
N ALA A 331 19.37 -2.74 7.22
CA ALA A 331 19.41 -2.35 8.62
C ALA A 331 20.75 -2.78 9.22
N THR A 332 21.35 -1.92 10.03
CA THR A 332 22.59 -2.18 10.76
C THR A 332 22.35 -1.96 12.25
N ARG A 333 23.17 -2.59 13.08
CA ARG A 333 23.10 -2.45 14.53
C ARG A 333 23.75 -1.12 14.94
N ASP A 334 22.99 -0.27 15.62
CA ASP A 334 23.48 0.93 16.30
C ASP A 334 23.25 0.78 17.81
N GLY A 335 24.30 0.39 18.53
CA GLY A 335 24.21 0.01 19.94
C GLY A 335 23.31 -1.22 20.15
N TYR A 336 22.17 -1.02 20.82
CA TYR A 336 21.17 -2.07 21.09
C TYR A 336 20.00 -2.07 20.10
N ASP A 337 19.92 -1.06 19.25
CA ASP A 337 18.84 -0.91 18.28
C ASP A 337 19.34 -1.23 16.86
N TYR A 338 18.40 -1.50 15.96
CA TYR A 338 18.66 -1.57 14.53
C TYR A 338 18.13 -0.32 13.84
N VAL A 339 18.90 0.23 12.91
CA VAL A 339 18.54 1.42 12.14
C VAL A 339 18.77 1.19 10.67
N ILE A 340 18.04 1.91 9.82
CA ILE A 340 18.32 1.94 8.37
C ILE A 340 19.64 2.68 8.17
N GLU A 341 20.67 1.99 7.67
CA GLU A 341 22.02 2.54 7.51
C GLU A 341 22.04 3.73 6.54
N SER A 342 21.44 3.56 5.35
CA SER A 342 21.19 4.64 4.42
C SER A 342 19.97 4.32 3.55
N ALA A 343 19.12 5.32 3.35
CA ALA A 343 17.89 5.21 2.58
C ALA A 343 18.17 5.28 1.06
N VAL A 344 18.80 4.24 0.53
CA VAL A 344 19.11 4.08 -0.90
C VAL A 344 18.04 3.29 -1.65
N ASN A 345 17.88 3.57 -2.94
CA ASN A 345 17.12 2.77 -3.88
C ASN A 345 18.07 2.05 -4.86
N THR A 346 17.51 1.28 -5.78
CA THR A 346 18.32 0.42 -6.66
C THR A 346 19.06 1.16 -7.78
N LEU A 347 18.85 2.46 -8.00
CA LEU A 347 19.54 3.21 -9.06
C LEU A 347 21.01 3.42 -8.72
N THR A 348 21.89 2.79 -9.49
CA THR A 348 23.35 2.89 -9.37
C THR A 348 24.03 3.25 -10.68
N THR A 349 23.49 2.77 -11.80
CA THR A 349 23.97 3.11 -13.15
C THR A 349 23.09 4.19 -13.75
N LEU A 350 23.64 5.40 -13.87
CA LEU A 350 22.91 6.59 -14.31
C LEU A 350 22.60 6.56 -15.82
N GLY A 351 21.33 6.76 -16.16
CA GLY A 351 20.88 7.03 -17.52
C GLY A 351 20.85 8.51 -17.91
N PRO A 352 20.43 8.83 -19.15
CA PRO A 352 20.30 10.22 -19.61
C PRO A 352 19.33 11.03 -18.74
N GLY A 353 19.82 12.15 -18.18
CA GLY A 353 19.03 13.05 -17.35
C GLY A 353 18.86 12.59 -15.89
N GLU A 354 19.51 11.50 -15.49
CA GLU A 354 19.61 11.08 -14.10
C GLU A 354 20.84 11.68 -13.42
N ARG A 355 20.77 11.78 -12.10
CA ARG A 355 21.83 12.29 -11.25
C ARG A 355 22.07 11.29 -10.12
N GLU A 356 23.26 11.31 -9.56
CA GLU A 356 23.65 10.43 -8.44
C GLU A 356 22.68 10.53 -7.25
N ASP A 357 22.22 11.74 -6.92
CA ASP A 357 21.28 11.97 -5.82
C ASP A 357 19.90 11.29 -6.04
N PHE A 358 19.57 10.84 -7.26
CA PHE A 358 18.36 10.06 -7.50
C PHE A 358 18.45 8.65 -6.90
N GLY A 359 19.64 8.15 -6.57
CA GLY A 359 19.85 6.92 -5.81
C GLY A 359 19.33 6.98 -4.38
N LYS A 360 18.97 8.17 -3.88
CA LYS A 360 18.41 8.36 -2.53
C LYS A 360 16.89 8.37 -2.54
N ILE A 361 16.28 7.64 -1.62
CA ILE A 361 14.82 7.47 -1.58
C ILE A 361 14.11 8.81 -1.34
N ARG A 362 14.59 9.64 -0.38
CA ARG A 362 14.02 10.98 -0.10
C ARG A 362 13.93 11.86 -1.36
N VAL A 363 15.03 11.91 -2.12
CA VAL A 363 15.13 12.71 -3.35
C VAL A 363 14.13 12.20 -4.38
N SER A 364 14.11 10.88 -4.62
CA SER A 364 13.21 10.26 -5.60
C SER A 364 11.73 10.38 -5.24
N MET A 365 11.38 10.19 -3.97
CA MET A 365 10.03 10.42 -3.45
C MET A 365 9.61 11.88 -3.58
N THR A 366 10.49 12.83 -3.29
CA THR A 366 10.18 14.26 -3.44
C THR A 366 9.86 14.60 -4.89
N ILE A 367 10.65 14.09 -5.84
CA ILE A 367 10.37 14.28 -7.27
C ILE A 367 9.02 13.65 -7.63
N ASP A 368 8.76 12.43 -7.18
CA ASP A 368 7.53 11.72 -7.52
C ASP A 368 6.28 12.38 -6.95
N GLN A 369 6.36 12.85 -5.71
CA GLN A 369 5.26 13.54 -5.04
C GLN A 369 4.92 14.87 -5.74
N ILE A 370 5.92 15.71 -6.03
CA ILE A 370 5.70 16.99 -6.74
C ILE A 370 5.07 16.74 -8.11
N MET A 371 5.58 15.76 -8.85
CA MET A 371 5.05 15.43 -10.17
C MET A 371 3.62 14.87 -10.10
N ASN A 372 3.33 13.99 -9.15
CA ASN A 372 1.96 13.48 -8.92
C ASN A 372 0.97 14.59 -8.55
N ASP A 373 1.37 15.53 -7.70
CA ASP A 373 0.53 16.66 -7.28
C ASP A 373 0.20 17.55 -8.49
N ILE A 374 1.21 17.90 -9.29
CA ILE A 374 1.04 18.69 -10.53
C ILE A 374 0.17 17.92 -11.56
N TYR A 375 0.39 16.63 -11.75
CA TYR A 375 -0.41 15.82 -12.68
C TYR A 375 -1.86 15.68 -12.24
N THR A 376 -2.11 15.53 -10.94
CA THR A 376 -3.45 15.43 -10.37
C THR A 376 -4.19 16.75 -10.54
N ALA A 377 -3.54 17.88 -10.24
CA ALA A 377 -4.09 19.20 -10.52
C ALA A 377 -4.37 19.39 -12.02
N GLY A 378 -3.39 19.09 -12.88
CA GLY A 378 -3.55 19.19 -14.34
C GLY A 378 -4.73 18.36 -14.87
N LYS A 379 -4.92 17.12 -14.38
CA LYS A 379 -6.07 16.28 -14.72
C LYS A 379 -7.39 16.87 -14.23
N LYS A 380 -7.44 17.40 -13.00
CA LYS A 380 -8.66 17.98 -12.40
C LYS A 380 -9.12 19.27 -13.08
N TYR A 381 -8.18 20.04 -13.62
CA TYR A 381 -8.42 21.33 -14.27
C TYR A 381 -8.33 21.28 -15.81
N LYS A 382 -8.08 20.11 -16.39
CA LYS A 382 -8.25 19.88 -17.82
C LYS A 382 -9.67 20.27 -18.26
N ALA A 383 -9.77 21.03 -19.35
CA ALA A 383 -11.03 21.58 -19.88
C ALA A 383 -11.79 22.54 -18.93
N LYS A 384 -11.17 22.98 -17.83
CA LYS A 384 -11.69 24.05 -16.96
C LYS A 384 -10.89 25.34 -17.06
N LEU A 385 -9.65 25.25 -17.53
CA LEU A 385 -8.82 26.38 -17.90
C LEU A 385 -8.77 26.45 -19.43
N ASP A 386 -8.98 27.64 -19.97
CA ASP A 386 -8.79 27.90 -21.39
C ASP A 386 -7.31 27.74 -21.74
N ASN A 387 -7.02 27.16 -22.90
CA ASN A 387 -5.64 26.97 -23.35
C ASN A 387 -5.13 28.21 -24.11
N ASP A 388 -5.33 29.37 -23.51
CA ASP A 388 -4.75 30.64 -23.95
C ASP A 388 -3.61 31.07 -23.02
N SER A 389 -3.06 32.27 -23.23
CA SER A 389 -1.98 32.80 -22.38
C SER A 389 -2.40 32.89 -20.90
N ASP A 390 -3.66 33.23 -20.65
CA ASP A 390 -4.14 33.58 -19.33
C ASP A 390 -4.42 32.32 -18.51
N GLY A 391 -5.08 31.33 -19.10
CA GLY A 391 -5.30 30.03 -18.47
C GLY A 391 -3.99 29.28 -18.18
N ARG A 392 -2.98 29.36 -19.08
CA ARG A 392 -1.64 28.81 -18.82
C ARG A 392 -0.92 29.58 -17.71
N ALA A 393 -1.01 30.91 -17.68
CA ALA A 393 -0.43 31.73 -16.63
C ALA A 393 -1.04 31.43 -15.25
N ILE A 394 -2.35 31.17 -15.17
CA ILE A 394 -3.04 30.76 -13.93
C ILE A 394 -2.47 29.43 -13.41
N PHE A 395 -2.31 28.43 -14.28
CA PHE A 395 -1.73 27.15 -13.89
C PHE A 395 -0.28 27.30 -13.43
N ILE A 396 0.51 28.10 -14.14
CA ILE A 396 1.90 28.41 -13.78
C ILE A 396 1.98 29.05 -12.40
N GLY A 397 1.18 30.09 -12.14
CA GLY A 397 1.16 30.78 -10.85
C GLY A 397 0.78 29.84 -9.69
N ALA A 398 -0.19 28.96 -9.89
CA ALA A 398 -0.59 27.98 -8.89
C ALA A 398 0.51 26.96 -8.56
N VAL A 399 1.25 26.48 -9.57
CA VAL A 399 2.38 25.56 -9.36
C VAL A 399 3.55 26.28 -8.69
N LEU A 400 3.83 27.54 -9.02
CA LEU A 400 4.91 28.31 -8.38
C LEU A 400 4.65 28.52 -6.88
N GLU A 401 3.43 28.85 -6.47
CA GLU A 401 3.09 28.97 -5.05
C GLU A 401 3.13 27.61 -4.32
N TYR A 402 2.72 26.52 -4.99
CA TYR A 402 2.94 25.17 -4.47
C TYR A 402 4.43 24.90 -4.20
N LEU A 403 5.31 25.16 -5.18
CA LEU A 403 6.75 24.93 -5.05
C LEU A 403 7.37 25.80 -3.94
N LYS A 404 6.89 27.03 -3.77
CA LYS A 404 7.31 27.90 -2.67
C LYS A 404 7.02 27.27 -1.30
N ILE A 405 5.81 26.74 -1.09
CA ILE A 405 5.47 26.02 0.14
C ILE A 405 6.37 24.80 0.29
N ARG A 406 6.64 24.04 -0.79
CA ARG A 406 7.55 22.89 -0.72
C ARG A 406 8.99 23.27 -0.37
N ALA A 407 9.47 24.43 -0.81
CA ALA A 407 10.78 24.96 -0.44
C ALA A 407 10.83 25.40 1.04
N GLU A 408 9.77 26.03 1.54
CA GLU A 408 9.61 26.38 2.96
C GLU A 408 9.63 25.13 3.85
N GLN A 409 9.02 24.03 3.38
CA GLN A 409 9.01 22.72 4.03
C GLN A 409 10.32 21.92 3.88
N LYS A 410 11.36 22.50 3.26
CA LYS A 410 12.65 21.84 3.02
C LYS A 410 12.56 20.56 2.19
N ALA A 411 11.54 20.44 1.34
CA ALA A 411 11.47 19.37 0.35
C ALA A 411 12.41 19.66 -0.83
N ILE A 412 12.43 20.91 -1.27
CA ILE A 412 13.26 21.40 -2.38
C ILE A 412 14.04 22.66 -1.96
N ASP A 413 15.07 22.99 -2.74
CA ASP A 413 15.81 24.25 -2.66
C ASP A 413 14.90 25.45 -2.98
N LYS A 414 15.31 26.64 -2.57
CA LYS A 414 14.63 27.91 -2.87
C LYS A 414 14.73 28.29 -4.34
N GLN A 415 15.68 27.73 -5.10
CA GLN A 415 15.78 27.93 -6.54
C GLN A 415 14.89 26.94 -7.30
N PHE A 416 13.73 27.41 -7.75
CA PHE A 416 12.80 26.65 -8.59
C PHE A 416 12.19 27.53 -9.69
N SER A 417 11.71 26.91 -10.76
CA SER A 417 10.92 27.58 -11.80
C SER A 417 9.92 26.62 -12.45
N PHE A 418 8.82 27.18 -12.93
CA PHE A 418 7.82 26.48 -13.72
C PHE A 418 7.34 27.42 -14.81
N THR A 419 7.62 27.08 -16.07
CA THR A 419 7.35 27.95 -17.22
C THR A 419 6.75 27.14 -18.37
N GLU A 420 6.26 27.81 -19.40
CA GLU A 420 6.05 27.15 -20.69
C GLU A 420 7.37 26.53 -21.20
N HIS A 421 7.25 25.42 -21.92
CA HIS A 421 8.42 24.67 -22.37
C HIS A 421 9.14 25.43 -23.50
N PRO A 422 10.46 25.67 -23.41
CA PRO A 422 11.16 26.56 -24.34
C PRO A 422 11.22 26.04 -25.77
N THR A 423 11.19 24.72 -25.96
CA THR A 423 11.33 24.07 -27.29
C THR A 423 10.13 23.26 -27.75
N LYS A 424 9.13 23.01 -26.88
CA LYS A 424 7.94 22.23 -27.24
C LYS A 424 6.80 23.21 -27.37
N LYS A 425 6.18 23.25 -28.54
CA LYS A 425 5.07 24.17 -28.82
C LYS A 425 3.78 23.61 -28.24
N SER A 426 3.15 24.38 -27.37
CA SER A 426 1.74 24.19 -27.00
C SER A 426 0.86 24.39 -28.24
N ASP A 427 -0.22 23.64 -28.35
CA ASP A 427 -1.21 23.69 -29.42
C ASP A 427 -2.61 23.74 -28.82
N PHE A 428 -3.68 23.82 -29.62
CA PHE A 428 -5.05 24.01 -29.15
C PHE A 428 -5.47 23.05 -28.02
N ASP A 429 -5.10 21.78 -28.11
CA ASP A 429 -5.53 20.74 -27.16
C ASP A 429 -4.50 20.39 -26.06
N PHE A 430 -3.28 20.94 -26.11
CA PHE A 430 -2.23 20.60 -25.14
C PHE A 430 -1.25 21.75 -24.86
N ALA A 431 -0.78 21.83 -23.62
CA ALA A 431 0.26 22.75 -23.20
C ALA A 431 1.48 22.00 -22.67
N TYR A 432 2.68 22.48 -23.02
CA TYR A 432 3.93 21.94 -22.49
C TYR A 432 4.54 22.89 -21.47
N PHE A 433 4.90 22.34 -20.31
CA PHE A 433 5.57 23.08 -19.25
C PHE A 433 6.94 22.47 -18.96
N LYS A 434 7.85 23.29 -18.43
CA LYS A 434 9.16 22.88 -17.92
C LYS A 434 9.21 23.20 -16.43
N LEU A 435 9.46 22.17 -15.62
CA LEU A 435 9.73 22.29 -14.19
C LEU A 435 11.24 22.23 -13.95
N PHE A 436 11.75 23.13 -13.13
CA PHE A 436 13.06 23.06 -12.52
C PHE A 436 12.90 23.17 -11.01
N ALA A 437 13.38 22.18 -10.28
CA ALA A 437 13.48 22.19 -8.82
C ALA A 437 14.59 21.23 -8.40
N LYS A 438 15.28 21.55 -7.32
CA LYS A 438 16.32 20.69 -6.73
C LYS A 438 15.81 20.14 -5.40
N PRO A 439 15.55 18.83 -5.27
CA PRO A 439 15.25 18.23 -3.96
C PRO A 439 16.39 18.46 -2.97
N LEU A 440 16.05 18.68 -1.70
CA LEU A 440 17.02 18.68 -0.62
C LEU A 440 17.22 17.27 -0.10
N ASP A 441 18.44 17.02 0.39
CA ASP A 441 18.83 15.75 0.96
C ASP A 441 19.19 15.89 2.45
N ALA A 442 19.32 14.77 3.16
CA ALA A 442 19.76 14.72 4.56
C ALA A 442 21.28 14.55 4.64
N VAL A 443 21.87 15.08 5.71
CA VAL A 443 23.25 14.74 6.07
C VAL A 443 23.23 13.32 6.66
N GLU A 444 24.08 12.43 6.14
CA GLU A 444 24.11 11.01 6.55
C GLU A 444 25.33 10.67 7.40
N ALA A 445 26.42 11.45 7.31
CA ALA A 445 27.62 11.27 8.12
C ALA A 445 28.23 12.60 8.52
N PHE A 446 28.81 12.65 9.72
CA PHE A 446 29.62 13.76 10.21
C PHE A 446 31.06 13.26 10.37
N PHE A 447 32.00 13.91 9.69
CA PHE A 447 33.43 13.67 9.85
C PHE A 447 34.02 14.84 10.63
N VAL A 448 34.76 14.55 11.71
CA VAL A 448 35.37 15.55 12.59
C VAL A 448 36.83 15.19 12.79
N ASP A 449 37.72 16.07 12.37
CA ASP A 449 39.15 15.96 12.65
C ASP A 449 39.45 16.56 14.03
N TRP A 450 40.19 15.83 14.85
CA TRP A 450 40.69 16.34 16.13
C TRP A 450 42.08 16.93 15.94
N GLU A 451 42.19 18.25 16.05
CA GLU A 451 43.47 18.94 16.17
C GLU A 451 43.86 19.01 17.66
N VAL A 452 45.02 18.44 18.00
CA VAL A 452 45.62 18.57 19.33
C VAL A 452 46.56 19.78 19.30
N ALA A 453 46.32 20.73 20.21
CA ALA A 453 47.13 21.95 20.36
C ALA A 453 48.55 21.66 20.87
#